data_AF-A0A9X4IFE0-F1
#
_entry.id   AF-A0A9X4IFE0-F1
#
_cell.length_a   1.000
_cell.length_b   1.000
_cell.length_c   1.000
_cell.angle_alpha   90.00
_cell.angle_beta   90.00
_cell.angle_gamma   90.00
#
_symmetry.space_group_name_H-M   'P 1'
#
loop_
_entity.id
_entity.type
_entity.pdbx_description
1 polymer ?
#
loop_
_entity_poly.entity_id
_entity_poly.type
_entity_poly.pdbx_seq_one_letter_code
_entity_poly.pdbx_strand_id
1 'polypeptide(L)'
;MTTVSPQITDAVTQANVKVVAESPAMAMSSLYQVASHSTGLMFENAVTTQNNQNILGQAATTQGVMQIYSLDTIADAIAIAQMLSANAATGG
;
A
#
# COMPACT_ATOMS: atom_id res chain seq x y z
N MET A 1 66.26 -18.29 -10.08
CA MET A 1 64.85 -17.85 -10.12
C MET A 1 64.05 -18.92 -9.41
N THR A 2 63.50 -18.64 -8.23
CA THR A 2 62.80 -19.63 -7.40
C THR A 2 61.44 -19.91 -8.02
N THR A 3 61.36 -20.94 -8.84
CA THR A 3 60.12 -21.37 -9.49
C THR A 3 59.16 -21.81 -8.41
N VAL A 4 58.07 -21.07 -8.24
CA VAL A 4 56.96 -21.47 -7.37
C VAL A 4 56.50 -22.89 -7.75
N SER A 5 56.30 -23.75 -6.75
CA SER A 5 55.92 -25.15 -6.98
C SER A 5 54.56 -25.23 -7.69
N PRO A 6 54.40 -26.10 -8.69
CA PRO A 6 53.15 -26.27 -9.44
C PRO A 6 51.92 -26.52 -8.54
N GLN A 7 52.10 -27.25 -7.44
CA GLN A 7 51.06 -27.52 -6.44
C GLN A 7 50.55 -26.25 -5.73
N ILE A 8 51.44 -25.28 -5.50
CA ILE A 8 51.07 -23.99 -4.90
C ILE A 8 50.33 -23.14 -5.93
N THR A 9 50.79 -23.12 -7.17
CA THR A 9 50.13 -22.41 -8.27
C THR A 9 48.72 -22.96 -8.52
N ASP A 10 48.53 -24.27 -8.54
CA ASP A 10 47.21 -24.88 -8.70
C ASP A 10 46.28 -24.61 -7.51
N ALA A 11 46.79 -24.72 -6.27
CA ALA A 11 46.00 -24.42 -5.08
C ALA A 11 45.51 -22.96 -5.05
N VAL A 12 46.36 -22.01 -5.44
CA VAL A 12 45.99 -20.59 -5.53
C VAL A 12 45.01 -20.34 -6.67
N THR A 13 45.19 -21.00 -7.82
CA THR A 13 44.28 -20.87 -8.96
C THR A 13 42.90 -21.46 -8.64
N GLN A 14 42.84 -22.63 -7.97
CA GLN A 14 41.58 -23.23 -7.52
C GLN A 14 40.89 -22.41 -6.44
N ALA A 15 41.63 -21.91 -5.44
CA ALA A 15 41.06 -21.05 -4.40
C ALA A 15 40.45 -19.77 -4.98
N ASN A 16 41.15 -19.11 -5.91
CA ASN A 16 40.66 -17.90 -6.57
C ASN A 16 39.44 -18.18 -7.46
N VAL A 17 39.45 -19.27 -8.24
CA VAL A 17 38.31 -19.66 -9.09
C VAL A 17 37.09 -20.04 -8.23
N LYS A 18 37.29 -20.75 -7.11
CA LYS A 18 36.22 -21.12 -6.19
C LYS A 18 35.57 -19.90 -5.54
N VAL A 19 36.35 -18.89 -5.12
CA VAL A 19 35.82 -17.63 -4.56
C VAL A 19 35.01 -16.85 -5.59
N VAL A 20 35.52 -16.73 -6.83
CA VAL A 20 34.78 -16.07 -7.92
C VAL A 20 33.50 -16.82 -8.28
N ALA A 21 33.46 -18.15 -8.11
CA ALA A 21 32.27 -18.96 -8.34
C ALA A 21 31.26 -18.93 -7.17
N GLU A 22 31.74 -18.82 -5.92
CA GLU A 22 30.89 -18.77 -4.72
C GLU A 22 30.31 -17.36 -4.48
N SER A 23 30.99 -16.30 -4.92
CA SER A 23 30.53 -14.91 -4.78
C SER A 23 29.17 -14.65 -5.46
N PRO A 24 28.90 -15.13 -6.70
CA PRO A 24 27.58 -15.08 -7.32
C PRO A 24 26.50 -15.85 -6.55
N ALA A 25 26.83 -17.02 -6.00
CA ALA A 25 25.86 -17.83 -5.25
C ALA A 25 25.43 -17.14 -3.95
N MET A 26 26.37 -16.49 -3.25
CA MET A 26 26.07 -15.70 -2.05
C MET A 26 25.30 -14.42 -2.38
N ALA A 27 25.68 -13.72 -3.45
CA ALA A 27 24.95 -12.54 -3.92
C ALA A 27 23.53 -12.89 -4.38
N MET A 28 23.34 -14.03 -5.04
CA MET A 28 22.01 -14.51 -5.44
C MET A 28 21.18 -14.93 -4.22
N SER A 29 21.79 -15.60 -3.23
CA SER A 29 21.11 -15.95 -1.97
C SER A 29 20.63 -14.70 -1.21
N SER A 30 21.48 -13.66 -1.12
CA SER A 30 21.09 -12.40 -0.49
C SER A 30 20.02 -11.66 -1.31
N LEU A 31 20.11 -11.66 -2.64
CA LEU A 31 19.08 -11.10 -3.51
C LEU A 31 17.75 -11.83 -3.38
N TYR A 32 17.73 -13.17 -3.28
CA TYR A 32 16.49 -13.92 -3.05
C TYR A 32 15.88 -13.63 -1.69
N GLN A 33 16.71 -13.51 -0.64
CA GLN A 33 16.21 -13.10 0.69
C GLN A 33 15.64 -11.68 0.65
N VAL A 34 16.34 -10.73 0.04
CA VAL A 34 15.87 -9.33 -0.11
C VAL A 34 14.61 -9.26 -0.96
N ALA A 35 14.54 -10.00 -2.06
CA ALA A 35 13.35 -10.07 -2.91
C ALA A 35 12.15 -10.66 -2.17
N SER A 36 12.36 -11.75 -1.41
CA SER A 36 11.30 -12.36 -0.59
C SER A 36 10.81 -11.39 0.48
N HIS A 37 11.73 -10.71 1.18
CA HIS A 37 11.39 -9.73 2.20
C HIS A 37 10.68 -8.49 1.62
N SER A 38 11.21 -7.93 0.54
CA SER A 38 10.61 -6.79 -0.18
C SER A 38 9.22 -7.14 -0.72
N THR A 39 9.02 -8.36 -1.21
CA THR A 39 7.72 -8.85 -1.67
C THR A 39 6.75 -8.96 -0.50
N GLY A 40 7.20 -9.46 0.67
CA GLY A 40 6.42 -9.47 1.90
C GLY A 40 5.96 -8.08 2.33
N LEU A 41 6.87 -7.11 2.32
CA LEU A 41 6.55 -5.70 2.61
C LEU A 41 5.58 -5.10 1.59
N MET A 42 5.74 -5.44 0.30
CA MET A 42 4.78 -5.02 -0.73
C MET A 42 3.38 -5.59 -0.47
N PHE A 43 3.27 -6.87 -0.09
CA PHE A 43 1.99 -7.48 0.27
C PHE A 43 1.37 -6.81 1.50
N GLU A 44 2.16 -6.56 2.54
CA GLU A 44 1.69 -5.86 3.75
C GLU A 44 1.19 -4.45 3.43
N ASN A 45 1.95 -3.69 2.64
CA ASN A 45 1.54 -2.36 2.19
C ASN A 45 0.30 -2.39 1.29
N ALA A 46 0.18 -3.39 0.40
CA ALA A 46 -0.97 -3.55 -0.48
C ALA A 46 -2.24 -3.88 0.32
N VAL A 47 -2.17 -4.83 1.25
CA VAL A 47 -3.28 -5.19 2.14
C VAL A 47 -3.67 -4.00 3.03
N THR A 48 -2.70 -3.28 3.58
CA THR A 48 -2.95 -2.08 4.40
C THR A 48 -3.64 -0.98 3.60
N THR A 49 -3.17 -0.73 2.37
CA THR A 49 -3.79 0.23 1.44
C THR A 49 -5.21 -0.19 1.08
N GLN A 50 -5.43 -1.48 0.82
CA GLN A 50 -6.76 -2.01 0.53
C GLN A 50 -7.71 -1.90 1.74
N ASN A 51 -7.22 -2.15 2.95
CA ASN A 51 -7.99 -1.96 4.18
C ASN A 51 -8.39 -0.49 4.38
N ASN A 52 -7.42 0.43 4.23
CA ASN A 52 -7.68 1.87 4.29
C ASN A 52 -8.70 2.32 3.23
N GLN A 53 -8.65 1.80 2.00
CA GLN A 53 -9.66 2.09 0.98
C GLN A 53 -11.06 1.60 1.37
N ASN A 54 -11.18 0.41 1.96
CA ASN A 54 -12.47 -0.10 2.44
C ASN A 54 -13.04 0.76 3.59
N ILE A 55 -12.18 1.23 4.50
CA ILE A 55 -12.59 2.14 5.57
C ILE A 55 -13.02 3.49 4.99
N LEU A 56 -12.24 4.06 4.07
CA LEU A 56 -12.59 5.30 3.39
C LEU A 56 -13.90 5.19 2.60
N GLY A 57 -14.12 4.06 1.91
CA GLY A 57 -15.37 3.80 1.19
C GLY A 57 -16.58 3.75 2.13
N GLN A 58 -16.45 3.07 3.27
CA GLN A 58 -17.49 3.06 4.29
C GLN A 58 -17.71 4.45 4.88
N ALA A 59 -16.65 5.16 5.26
CA ALA A 59 -16.73 6.51 5.79
C ALA A 59 -17.38 7.49 4.80
N ALA A 60 -16.99 7.44 3.51
CA ALA A 60 -17.58 8.25 2.46
C ALA A 60 -19.07 7.95 2.28
N THR A 61 -19.46 6.67 2.33
CA THR A 61 -20.88 6.26 2.26
C THR A 61 -21.65 6.79 3.48
N THR A 62 -21.12 6.64 4.69
CA THR A 62 -21.73 7.19 5.90
C THR A 62 -21.87 8.71 5.83
N GLN A 63 -20.83 9.43 5.40
CA GLN A 63 -20.88 10.89 5.23
C GLN A 63 -21.89 11.31 4.16
N GLY A 64 -21.97 10.58 3.03
CA GLY A 64 -22.96 10.82 1.99
C GLY A 64 -24.39 10.63 2.51
N VAL A 65 -24.64 9.56 3.26
CA VAL A 65 -25.95 9.31 3.91
C VAL A 65 -26.29 10.42 4.91
N MET A 66 -25.34 10.86 5.73
CA MET A 66 -25.53 11.98 6.66
C MET A 66 -25.89 13.29 5.94
N GLN A 67 -25.24 13.57 4.81
CA GLN A 67 -25.57 14.75 3.99
C GLN A 67 -26.97 14.65 3.39
N ILE A 68 -27.34 13.50 2.82
CA ILE A 68 -28.69 13.29 2.27
C ILE A 68 -29.75 13.51 3.35
N TYR A 69 -29.62 12.87 4.52
CA TYR A 69 -30.56 13.06 5.63
C TYR A 69 -30.66 14.52 6.09
N SER A 70 -29.54 15.23 6.12
CA SER A 70 -29.52 16.65 6.49
C SER A 70 -30.23 17.52 5.45
N LEU A 71 -30.02 17.25 4.16
CA LEU A 71 -30.70 17.96 3.07
C LEU A 71 -32.20 17.71 3.07
N ASP A 72 -32.64 16.47 3.26
CA ASP A 72 -34.06 16.12 3.34
C ASP A 72 -34.74 16.83 4.52
N THR A 73 -34.08 16.88 5.68
CA THR A 73 -34.60 17.59 6.87
C THR A 73 -34.75 19.10 6.60
N ILE A 74 -33.77 19.72 5.93
CA ILE A 74 -33.84 21.14 5.55
C ILE A 74 -34.94 21.37 4.52
N ALA A 75 -35.08 20.49 3.53
CA ALA A 75 -36.11 20.59 2.51
C ALA A 75 -37.53 20.53 3.13
N ASP A 76 -37.75 19.60 4.07
CA ASP A 76 -39.01 19.49 4.79
C ASP A 76 -39.28 20.75 5.66
N ALA A 77 -38.26 21.26 6.34
CA ALA A 77 -38.36 22.51 7.10
C ALA A 77 -38.72 23.72 6.21
N ILE A 78 -38.15 23.83 5.01
CA ILE A 78 -38.48 24.88 4.03
C ILE A 78 -39.90 24.71 3.52
N ALA A 79 -40.35 23.49 3.25
CA ALA A 79 -41.71 23.22 2.80
C ALA A 79 -42.74 23.65 3.85
N ILE A 80 -42.49 23.34 5.13
CA ILE A 80 -43.32 23.79 6.26
C ILE A 80 -43.32 25.32 6.37
N ALA A 81 -42.17 25.97 6.24
CA ALA A 81 -42.06 27.43 6.29
C ALA A 81 -42.84 28.11 5.14
N GLN A 82 -42.77 27.55 3.93
CA GLN A 82 -43.56 28.05 2.79
C GLN A 82 -45.05 27.89 3.03
N MET A 83 -45.52 26.74 3.54
CA MET A 83 -46.93 26.53 3.88
C MET A 83 -47.43 27.55 4.91
N LEU A 84 -46.63 27.85 5.94
CA LEU A 84 -46.98 28.85 6.94
C LEU A 84 -47.09 30.26 6.33
N SER A 85 -46.14 30.63 5.46
CA SER A 85 -46.17 31.93 4.77
C SER A 85 -47.34 32.06 3.78
N ALA A 86 -47.67 30.98 3.06
CA ALA A 86 -48.80 30.94 2.15
C ALA A 86 -50.14 31.06 2.91
N ASN A 87 -50.27 30.35 4.03
CA ASN A 87 -51.45 30.46 4.90
C ASN A 87 -51.61 31.87 5.51
N ALA A 88 -50.50 32.53 5.87
CA ALA A 88 -50.53 33.91 6.36
C ALA A 88 -50.97 34.93 5.28
N ALA A 89 -50.73 34.65 4.00
CA ALA A 89 -51.12 35.52 2.88
C ALA A 89 -52.59 35.35 2.44
N THR A 90 -53.23 34.23 2.78
CA THR A 90 -54.62 33.93 2.39
C THR A 90 -55.66 34.18 3.49
N GLY A 91 -55.23 34.69 4.66
CA GLY A 91 -56.05 34.82 5.87
C GLY A 91 -56.27 36.25 6.38
N GLY A 92 -56.38 37.24 5.49
CA GLY A 92 -56.68 38.65 5.82
C GLY A 92 -57.63 39.28 4.82
#